data_AF-A0A257URQ6-F1
#
_entry.id   AF-A0A257URQ6-F1
#
_cell.length_a   1.000
_cell.length_b   1.000
_cell.length_c   1.000
_cell.angle_alpha   90.00
_cell.angle_beta   90.00
_cell.angle_gamma   90.00
#
_symmetry.space_group_name_H-M   'P 1'
#
loop_
_entity.id
_entity.type
_entity.pdbx_description
1 polymer ?
#
loop_
_entity_poly.entity_id
_entity_poly.type
_entity_poly.pdbx_seq_one_letter_code
_entity_poly.pdbx_strand_id
1 'polypeptide(L)' 'MAEKVRLNLLVSPELNDRLDTIAASAGATKTDVIRQAIALMEVAHQAKRESKHIGIASDRNKLETEFVGLL' A
#
# COMPACT_ATOMS: atom_id res chain seq x y z
N MET A 1 6.31 21.61 -8.97
CA MET A 1 5.62 20.29 -8.97
C MET A 1 6.63 19.29 -9.52
N ALA A 2 6.86 18.17 -8.84
CA ALA A 2 7.78 17.15 -9.35
C ALA A 2 7.28 16.64 -10.71
N GLU A 3 8.20 16.42 -11.65
CA GLU A 3 7.89 15.92 -12.98
C GLU A 3 7.25 14.53 -12.88
N LYS A 4 6.12 14.32 -13.57
CA LYS A 4 5.39 13.04 -13.53
C LYS A 4 5.85 12.17 -14.70
N VAL A 5 6.26 10.94 -14.41
CA VAL A 5 6.59 9.93 -15.41
C VAL A 5 5.38 9.01 -15.63
N ARG A 6 5.08 8.66 -16.89
CA ARG A 6 4.06 7.66 -17.22
C ARG A 6 4.60 6.26 -16.97
N LEU A 7 3.89 5.50 -16.14
CA LEU A 7 4.16 4.09 -15.90
C LEU A 7 3.07 3.24 -16.58
N ASN A 8 3.47 2.26 -17.38
CA ASN A 8 2.56 1.27 -17.96
C ASN A 8 2.78 -0.06 -17.25
N LEU A 9 1.70 -0.64 -16.70
CA LEU A 9 1.75 -1.90 -15.95
C LEU A 9 0.79 -2.90 -16.59
N LEU A 10 1.27 -4.14 -16.76
CA LEU A 10 0.40 -5.28 -17.03
C LEU A 10 -0.03 -5.86 -15.69
N VAL A 11 -1.33 -5.96 -15.47
CA VAL A 11 -1.93 -6.50 -14.25
C VAL A 11 -2.95 -7.57 -14.62
N SER A 12 -3.21 -8.51 -13.71
CA SER A 12 -4.30 -9.45 -13.90
C SER A 12 -5.65 -8.73 -13.89
N PRO A 13 -6.69 -9.28 -14.55
CA PRO A 13 -8.05 -8.72 -14.47
C PRO A 13 -8.53 -8.57 -13.02
N GLU A 14 -8.28 -9.59 -12.19
CA GLU A 14 -8.64 -9.59 -10.78
C GLU A 14 -7.98 -8.44 -10.00
N LEU A 15 -6.70 -8.15 -10.26
CA LEU A 15 -6.02 -7.03 -9.60
C LEU A 15 -6.59 -5.69 -10.10
N ASN A 16 -6.89 -5.56 -11.39
CA ASN A 16 -7.55 -4.36 -11.90
C ASN A 16 -8.89 -4.11 -11.19
N ASP A 17 -9.72 -5.14 -11.04
CA ASP A 17 -11.05 -5.02 -10.42
C ASP A 17 -10.96 -4.66 -8.93
N ARG A 18 -9.96 -5.22 -8.22
CA ARG A 18 -9.65 -4.83 -6.82
C ARG A 18 -9.24 -3.36 -6.73
N LEU A 19 -8.38 -2.88 -7.64
CA LEU A 19 -7.98 -1.47 -7.68
C LEU A 19 -9.17 -0.56 -7.98
N ASP A 20 -10.04 -0.95 -8.89
CA ASP A 20 -11.27 -0.20 -9.21
C ASP A 20 -12.22 -0.14 -8.01
N THR A 21 -12.38 -1.25 -7.28
CA THR A 21 -13.23 -1.32 -6.08
C THR A 21 -12.71 -0.40 -4.96
N ILE A 22 -11.40 -0.41 -4.69
CA ILE A 22 -10.78 0.46 -3.68
C ILE A 22 -10.88 1.93 -4.08
N ALA A 23 -10.63 2.23 -5.36
CA ALA A 23 -10.71 3.58 -5.89
C ALA A 23 -12.15 4.13 -5.76
N ALA A 24 -13.16 3.34 -6.11
CA ALA A 24 -14.56 3.72 -6.01
C ALA A 24 -15.00 3.98 -4.57
N SER A 25 -14.63 3.11 -3.62
CA SER A 25 -15.01 3.28 -2.21
C SER A 25 -14.32 4.48 -1.55
N ALA A 26 -13.12 4.83 -1.99
CA ALA A 26 -12.36 5.99 -1.50
C ALA A 26 -12.67 7.30 -2.25
N GLY A 27 -13.49 7.28 -3.30
CA GLY A 27 -13.71 8.45 -4.17
C GLY A 27 -12.44 8.93 -4.87
N ALA A 28 -11.54 8.01 -5.21
CA ALA A 28 -10.20 8.25 -5.73
C ALA A 28 -10.00 7.62 -7.12
N THR A 29 -8.83 7.82 -7.74
CA THR A 29 -8.46 7.12 -8.97
C THR A 29 -7.57 5.90 -8.67
N LYS A 30 -7.52 4.92 -9.59
CA LYS A 30 -6.54 3.81 -9.53
C LYS A 30 -5.10 4.29 -9.33
N THR A 31 -4.74 5.41 -9.96
CA THR A 31 -3.40 5.99 -9.82
C THR A 31 -3.14 6.51 -8.41
N ASP A 32 -4.16 7.02 -7.71
CA ASP A 32 -4.01 7.45 -6.31
C ASP A 32 -3.85 6.24 -5.39
N VAL A 33 -4.64 5.18 -5.61
CA VAL A 33 -4.52 3.91 -4.86
C VAL A 33 -3.13 3.31 -5.02
N ILE A 34 -2.60 3.24 -6.25
CA ILE A 34 -1.25 2.73 -6.51
C ILE A 34 -0.19 3.61 -5.83
N ARG A 35 -0.32 4.94 -5.88
CA ARG A 35 0.61 5.86 -5.21
C ARG A 35 0.63 5.63 -3.68
N GLN A 36 -0.54 5.49 -3.07
CA GLN A 36 -0.64 5.21 -1.63
C GLN A 36 -0.09 3.83 -1.25
N ALA A 37 -0.34 2.81 -2.07
CA ALA A 37 0.21 1.48 -1.86
C ALA A 37 1.75 1.48 -1.88
N ILE A 38 2.36 2.24 -2.81
CA ILE A 38 3.83 2.38 -2.87
C ILE A 38 4.35 3.12 -1.62
N ALA A 39 3.70 4.20 -1.20
CA ALA A 39 4.09 4.94 0.00
C ALA A 39 4.01 4.05 1.26
N LEU A 40 2.97 3.23 1.38
CA LEU A 40 2.84 2.26 2.46
C LEU A 40 3.95 1.21 2.41
N MET A 41 4.29 0.72 1.21
CA MET A 41 5.39 -0.23 1.03
C MET A 41 6.74 0.38 1.42
N GLU A 42 6.99 1.66 1.14
CA GLU A 42 8.22 2.34 1.54
C GLU A 42 8.37 2.41 3.07
N VAL A 43 7.30 2.83 3.77
CA VAL A 43 7.26 2.83 5.24
C VAL A 43 7.50 1.41 5.77
N ALA A 44 6.86 0.42 5.14
CA ALA A 44 6.99 -0.96 5.56
C ALA A 44 8.41 -1.50 5.39
N HIS A 45 9.01 -1.22 4.25
CA HIS A 45 10.36 -1.63 3.95
C HIS A 45 11.39 -0.94 4.87
N GLN A 46 11.20 0.35 5.19
CA GLN A 46 12.03 1.06 6.17
C GLN A 46 11.92 0.45 7.57
N ALA A 47 10.70 0.22 8.06
CA ALA A 47 10.49 -0.36 9.38
C ALA A 47 11.11 -1.76 9.51
N LYS A 48 11.03 -2.59 8.45
CA LYS A 48 11.75 -3.88 8.41
C LYS A 48 13.26 -3.71 8.53
N ARG A 49 13.88 -2.75 7.82
CA ARG A 49 15.32 -2.47 7.94
C ARG A 49 15.73 -2.06 9.35
N GLU A 50 14.84 -1.36 10.05
CA GLU A 50 15.04 -0.93 11.44
C GLU A 50 14.68 -2.03 12.46
N SER A 51 14.37 -3.26 12.01
CA SER A 51 13.91 -4.37 12.85
C SER A 51 12.66 -4.03 13.69
N LYS A 52 11.79 -3.15 13.16
CA LYS A 52 10.50 -2.80 13.77
C LYS A 52 9.40 -3.72 13.26
N HIS A 53 8.44 -3.99 14.13
CA HIS A 53 7.21 -4.72 13.79
C HIS A 53 6.23 -3.81 13.05
N ILE A 54 5.46 -4.42 12.14
CA ILE A 54 4.43 -3.74 11.35
C ILE A 54 3.16 -4.56 11.46
N GLY A 55 2.04 -3.89 11.68
CA GLY A 55 0.79 -4.60 11.86
C GLY A 55 -0.40 -3.68 12.00
N ILE A 56 -1.55 -4.31 12.24
CA ILE A 56 -2.80 -3.67 12.60
C ILE A 56 -2.90 -3.68 14.12
N ALA A 57 -3.31 -2.55 14.69
CA ALA A 57 -3.48 -2.39 16.12
C ALA A 57 -4.81 -1.67 16.37
N SER A 58 -5.69 -2.27 17.18
CA SER A 58 -6.87 -1.56 17.72
C SER A 58 -6.53 -0.71 18.95
N ASP A 59 -5.40 -0.97 19.61
CA ASP A 59 -4.84 -0.15 20.68
C ASP A 59 -3.39 0.24 20.35
N ARG A 60 -3.02 1.50 20.58
CA ARG A 60 -1.68 2.04 20.25
C ARG A 60 -0.52 1.25 20.86
N ASN A 61 -0.75 0.53 21.96
CA ASN A 61 0.26 -0.23 22.68
C ASN A 61 0.36 -1.69 22.26
N LYS A 62 -0.55 -2.21 21.42
CA LYS A 62 -0.57 -3.63 21.06
C LYS A 62 -0.96 -3.87 19.61
N LEU A 63 -0.06 -4.53 18.88
CA LEU A 63 -0.37 -5.10 17.57
C LEU A 63 -1.32 -6.30 17.74
N GLU A 64 -2.43 -6.27 17.03
CA GLU A 64 -3.40 -7.38 16.97
C GLU A 64 -3.06 -8.36 15.84
N THR A 65 -2.49 -7.85 14.75
CA THR A 65 -2.05 -8.67 13.62
C THR A 65 -0.72 -8.13 13.16
N GLU A 66 0.29 -8.98 13.12
CA GLU A 66 1.61 -8.66 12.58
C GLU A 66 1.71 -9.12 11.12
N PHE A 67 2.23 -8.26 10.26
CA PHE A 67 2.57 -8.60 8.89
C PHE A 67 4.00 -9.16 8.83
N VAL A 68 4.13 -10.46 8.61
CA VAL A 68 5.42 -11.13 8.42
C VAL A 68 5.75 -11.31 6.94
N GLY A 69 7.04 -11.32 6.60
CA GLY A 69 7.49 -11.60 5.22
C GLY A 69 7.31 -10.44 4.23
N LEU A 70 7.10 -9.20 4.70
CA LEU A 70 7.16 -8.00 3.86
C LEU A 70 8.56 -7.90 3.23
N LEU A 71 8.66 -7.49 1.96
CA LEU A 71 9.93 -7.42 1.20
C LEU A 71 10.93 -6.46 1.84
#